data_AF-A0A1W9RMJ1-F1
#
_entry.id   AF-A0A1W9RMJ1-F1
#
_cell.length_a   1.000
_cell.length_b   1.000
_cell.length_c   1.000
_cell.angle_alpha   90.00
_cell.angle_beta   90.00
_cell.angle_gamma   90.00
#
_symmetry.space_group_name_H-M   'P 1'
#
loop_
_entity.id
_entity.type
_entity.pdbx_description
1 polymer ?
#
loop_
_entity_poly.entity_id
_entity_poly.type
_entity_poly.pdbx_seq_one_letter_code
_entity_poly.pdbx_strand_id
1 'polypeptide(L)'
;MRGLCEAVPLKVAIELAEEMVPGGDTVVSGYRKIGEVYIATGELLKAEGALSNSLRIAQKTLDNMELRVALLAFAILKFHGRHIDYAKSYLNEDTIVFLFVHEKLELARHSGNHAKAARDSGVSHTMLYRWLKRVTSR
;
A
#
# COMPACT_ATOMS: atom_id res chain seq x y z
N MET A 1 -26.01 7.71 -14.90
CA MET A 1 -26.60 6.62 -14.09
C MET A 1 -25.75 5.35 -13.99
N ARG A 2 -24.81 5.06 -14.92
CA ARG A 2 -24.00 3.81 -14.87
C ARG A 2 -23.07 3.69 -13.65
N GLY A 3 -22.39 4.77 -13.23
CA GLY A 3 -21.44 4.74 -12.11
C GLY A 3 -22.05 4.43 -10.72
N LEU A 4 -23.33 4.77 -10.51
CA LEU A 4 -24.04 4.44 -9.27
C LEU A 4 -24.40 2.96 -9.17
N CYS A 5 -24.62 2.27 -10.29
CA CYS A 5 -25.01 0.85 -10.28
C CYS A 5 -23.80 -0.06 -10.00
N GLU A 6 -22.61 0.32 -10.49
CA GLU A 6 -21.39 -0.48 -10.31
C GLU A 6 -20.75 -0.33 -8.91
N ALA A 7 -20.94 0.80 -8.24
CA ALA A 7 -20.37 1.05 -6.91
C ALA A 7 -21.19 0.45 -5.74
N VAL A 8 -22.46 0.09 -5.96
CA VAL A 8 -23.35 -0.42 -4.89
C VAL A 8 -22.88 -1.77 -4.31
N PRO A 9 -22.52 -2.79 -5.13
CA PRO A 9 -21.99 -4.04 -4.60
C PRO A 9 -20.69 -3.84 -3.81
N LEU A 10 -19.84 -2.89 -4.24
CA LEU A 10 -18.58 -2.59 -3.55
C LEU A 10 -18.81 -1.96 -2.16
N LYS A 11 -19.83 -1.11 -1.99
CA LYS A 11 -20.15 -0.53 -0.68
C LYS A 11 -20.57 -1.59 0.34
N VAL A 12 -21.45 -2.51 -0.06
CA VAL A 12 -21.89 -3.62 0.79
C VAL A 12 -20.71 -4.52 1.16
N ALA A 13 -19.81 -4.79 0.20
CA ALA A 13 -18.61 -5.59 0.46
C ALA A 13 -17.66 -4.91 1.46
N ILE A 14 -17.53 -3.58 1.42
CA ILE A 14 -16.72 -2.82 2.37
C ILE A 14 -17.33 -2.87 3.77
N GLU A 15 -18.65 -2.70 3.88
CA GLU A 15 -19.35 -2.76 5.18
C GLU A 15 -19.13 -4.11 5.86
N LEU A 16 -19.32 -5.22 5.13
CA LEU A 16 -19.03 -6.56 5.64
C LEU A 16 -17.55 -6.75 6.01
N ALA A 17 -16.64 -6.26 5.17
CA ALA A 17 -15.21 -6.37 5.44
C ALA A 17 -14.79 -5.56 6.69
N GLU A 18 -15.37 -4.39 6.89
CA GLU A 18 -15.11 -3.54 8.05
C GLU A 18 -15.66 -4.16 9.34
N GLU A 19 -16.80 -4.86 9.28
CA GLU A 19 -17.34 -5.63 10.41
C GLU A 19 -16.44 -6.81 10.80
N MET A 20 -15.84 -7.49 9.81
CA MET A 20 -14.99 -8.64 10.05
C MET A 20 -13.58 -8.25 10.52
N VAL A 21 -12.95 -7.30 9.84
CA VAL A 21 -11.58 -6.83 10.12
C VAL A 21 -11.52 -5.33 9.88
N PRO A 22 -11.79 -4.50 10.91
CA PRO A 22 -11.78 -3.05 10.77
C PRO A 22 -10.45 -2.54 10.21
N GLY A 23 -10.51 -1.82 9.09
CA GLY A 23 -9.34 -1.27 8.42
C GLY A 23 -8.41 -2.30 7.76
N GLY A 24 -8.85 -3.56 7.57
CA GLY A 24 -8.07 -4.56 6.84
C GLY A 24 -7.91 -4.24 5.34
N ASP A 25 -7.01 -4.94 4.67
CA ASP A 25 -6.65 -4.70 3.25
C ASP A 25 -7.86 -4.73 2.31
N THR A 26 -8.86 -5.55 2.62
CA THR A 26 -10.11 -5.63 1.85
C THR A 26 -10.89 -4.31 1.90
N VAL A 27 -10.90 -3.64 3.05
CA VAL A 27 -11.56 -2.34 3.25
C VAL A 27 -10.82 -1.26 2.45
N VAL A 28 -9.48 -1.23 2.57
CA VAL A 28 -8.63 -0.29 1.82
C VAL A 28 -8.85 -0.45 0.31
N SER A 29 -8.72 -1.68 -0.20
CA SER A 29 -8.88 -1.97 -1.61
C SER A 29 -10.30 -1.72 -2.11
N GLY A 30 -11.33 -1.91 -1.27
CA GLY A 30 -12.70 -1.59 -1.59
C GLY A 30 -12.91 -0.09 -1.82
N TYR A 31 -12.45 0.75 -0.88
CA TYR A 31 -12.50 2.20 -1.04
C TYR A 31 -11.72 2.68 -2.27
N ARG A 32 -10.55 2.09 -2.53
CA ARG A 32 -9.77 2.40 -3.72
C ARG A 32 -10.54 2.11 -5.00
N LYS A 33 -11.12 0.91 -5.13
CA LYS A 33 -11.89 0.49 -6.31
C LYS A 33 -13.11 1.38 -6.54
N ILE A 34 -13.82 1.77 -5.48
CA ILE A 34 -14.91 2.76 -5.59
C ILE A 34 -14.37 4.09 -6.14
N GLY A 35 -13.23 4.55 -5.65
CA GLY A 35 -12.55 5.73 -6.16
C GLY A 35 -12.25 5.65 -7.65
N GLU A 36 -11.68 4.53 -8.10
CA GLU A 36 -11.36 4.25 -9.51
C GLU A 36 -12.61 4.25 -10.40
N VAL A 37 -13.71 3.63 -9.94
CA VAL A 37 -15.00 3.67 -10.64
C VAL A 37 -15.48 5.12 -10.80
N TYR A 38 -15.40 5.93 -9.74
CA TYR A 38 -15.80 7.34 -9.82
C TYR A 38 -14.87 8.18 -10.69
N ILE A 39 -13.57 7.88 -10.75
CA ILE A 39 -12.66 8.51 -11.73
C ILE A 39 -13.12 8.17 -13.14
N ALA A 40 -13.38 6.89 -13.42
CA ALA A 40 -13.82 6.42 -14.73
C ALA A 40 -15.17 7.01 -15.16
N THR A 41 -16.05 7.34 -14.19
CA THR A 41 -17.35 7.99 -14.46
C THR A 41 -17.30 9.52 -14.44
N GLY A 42 -16.12 10.11 -14.19
CA GLY A 42 -15.94 11.57 -14.11
C GLY A 42 -16.46 12.21 -12.82
N GLU A 43 -16.88 11.42 -11.84
CA GLU A 43 -17.40 11.88 -10.55
C GLU A 43 -16.25 12.19 -9.56
N LEU A 44 -15.37 13.12 -9.93
CA LEU A 44 -14.07 13.34 -9.25
C LEU A 44 -14.19 13.67 -7.75
N LEU A 45 -15.22 14.41 -7.34
CA LEU A 45 -15.45 14.71 -5.91
C LEU A 45 -15.78 13.46 -5.09
N LYS A 46 -16.55 12.52 -5.67
CA LYS A 46 -16.86 11.24 -5.00
C LYS A 46 -15.63 10.34 -4.98
N ALA A 47 -14.85 10.36 -6.06
CA ALA A 47 -13.57 9.66 -6.11
C ALA A 47 -12.63 10.15 -4.99
N GLU A 48 -12.52 11.46 -4.81
CA GLU A 48 -11.68 12.04 -3.74
C GLU A 48 -12.09 11.56 -2.35
N GLY A 49 -13.40 11.53 -2.06
CA GLY A 49 -13.90 11.02 -0.78
C GLY A 49 -13.58 9.53 -0.57
N ALA A 50 -13.76 8.71 -1.59
CA ALA A 50 -13.47 7.28 -1.52
C ALA A 50 -11.96 7.01 -1.37
N LEU A 51 -11.12 7.66 -2.19
CA LEU A 51 -9.67 7.52 -2.10
C LEU A 51 -9.11 8.06 -0.79
N SER A 52 -9.66 9.15 -0.25
CA SER A 52 -9.28 9.69 1.07
C SER A 52 -9.44 8.66 2.17
N ASN A 53 -10.52 7.88 2.14
CA ASN A 53 -10.72 6.79 3.09
C ASN A 53 -9.69 5.67 2.91
N SER A 54 -9.43 5.25 1.68
CA SER A 54 -8.39 4.26 1.36
C SER A 54 -7.03 4.70 1.91
N LEU A 55 -6.62 5.94 1.61
CA LEU A 55 -5.31 6.47 2.00
C LEU A 55 -5.19 6.57 3.53
N ARG A 56 -6.22 7.10 4.20
CA ARG A 56 -6.27 7.22 5.66
C ARG A 56 -6.12 5.86 6.37
N ILE A 57 -6.80 4.83 5.86
CA ILE A 57 -6.74 3.49 6.46
C ILE A 57 -5.34 2.90 6.24
N ALA A 58 -4.82 2.96 5.01
CA ALA A 58 -3.47 2.45 4.70
C ALA A 58 -2.36 3.12 5.55
N GLN A 59 -2.47 4.44 5.76
CA GLN A 59 -1.56 5.17 6.66
C GLN A 59 -1.71 4.70 8.11
N LYS A 60 -2.94 4.45 8.59
CA LYS A 60 -3.19 3.99 9.95
C LYS A 60 -2.68 2.57 10.18
N THR A 61 -2.79 1.68 9.20
CA THR A 61 -2.32 0.29 9.30
C THR A 61 -0.83 0.15 9.05
N LEU A 62 -0.16 1.21 8.59
CA LEU A 62 1.25 1.19 8.19
C LEU A 62 1.54 0.14 7.10
N ASP A 63 0.52 -0.19 6.30
CA ASP A 63 0.70 -1.05 5.14
C ASP A 63 1.24 -0.20 3.99
N ASN A 64 2.56 -0.25 3.82
CA ASN A 64 3.24 0.49 2.77
C ASN A 64 2.88 0.03 1.36
N MET A 65 2.43 -1.23 1.17
CA MET A 65 2.00 -1.69 -0.13
C MET A 65 0.64 -1.08 -0.47
N GLU A 66 -0.32 -1.17 0.43
CA GLU A 66 -1.64 -0.55 0.23
C GLU A 66 -1.56 0.98 0.16
N LEU A 67 -0.68 1.60 0.95
CA LEU A 67 -0.42 3.04 0.91
C LEU A 67 0.03 3.50 -0.47
N ARG A 68 0.97 2.78 -1.09
CA ARG A 68 1.43 3.07 -2.45
C ARG A 68 0.32 3.02 -3.48
N VAL A 69 -0.46 1.95 -3.48
CA VAL A 69 -1.55 1.79 -4.45
C VAL A 69 -2.61 2.89 -4.26
N ALA A 70 -2.89 3.30 -3.01
CA ALA A 70 -3.78 4.43 -2.72
C ALA A 70 -3.20 5.77 -3.20
N LEU A 71 -1.90 6.03 -3.01
CA LEU A 71 -1.21 7.23 -3.49
C LEU A 71 -1.26 7.34 -5.02
N LEU A 72 -1.02 6.22 -5.72
CA LEU A 72 -1.11 6.16 -7.19
C LEU A 72 -2.52 6.48 -7.68
N ALA A 73 -3.56 5.92 -7.04
CA ALA A 73 -4.94 6.23 -7.38
C ALA A 73 -5.26 7.72 -7.17
N PHE A 74 -4.73 8.34 -6.11
CA PHE A 74 -4.84 9.79 -5.87
C PHE A 74 -4.13 10.62 -6.94
N ALA A 75 -2.93 10.21 -7.37
CA ALA A 75 -2.23 10.89 -8.45
C ALA A 75 -3.06 10.86 -9.75
N ILE A 76 -3.67 9.73 -10.08
CA ILE A 76 -4.55 9.58 -11.25
C ILE A 76 -5.77 10.50 -11.13
N LEU A 77 -6.42 10.56 -9.96
CA LEU A 77 -7.52 11.48 -9.68
C LEU A 77 -7.11 12.95 -9.93
N LYS A 78 -5.97 13.37 -9.39
CA LYS A 78 -5.48 14.76 -9.54
C LYS A 78 -5.08 15.06 -10.98
N PHE A 79 -4.56 14.10 -11.72
CA PHE A 79 -4.36 14.21 -13.16
C PHE A 79 -5.68 14.47 -13.90
N HIS A 80 -6.73 13.71 -13.60
CA HIS A 80 -8.06 13.91 -14.19
C HIS A 80 -8.67 15.27 -13.83
N GLY A 81 -8.46 15.74 -12.61
CA GLY A 81 -8.85 17.08 -12.16
C GLY A 81 -7.98 18.22 -12.69
N ARG A 82 -6.98 17.95 -13.54
CA ARG A 82 -5.98 18.92 -14.04
C ARG A 82 -5.17 19.61 -12.92
N HIS A 83 -5.07 18.97 -11.77
CA HIS A 83 -4.29 19.42 -10.62
C HIS A 83 -2.89 18.78 -10.66
N ILE A 84 -2.10 19.16 -11.67
CA ILE A 84 -0.84 18.48 -12.02
C ILE A 84 0.19 18.53 -10.90
N ASP A 85 0.29 19.65 -10.17
CA ASP A 85 1.26 19.78 -9.08
C ASP A 85 0.94 18.84 -7.91
N TYR A 86 -0.35 18.67 -7.59
CA TYR A 86 -0.81 17.69 -6.61
C TYR A 86 -0.56 16.26 -7.10
N ALA A 87 -0.79 15.99 -8.39
CA ALA A 87 -0.48 14.66 -8.93
C ALA A 87 1.01 14.31 -8.77
N LYS A 88 1.90 15.26 -9.05
CA LYS A 88 3.35 15.10 -8.85
C LYS A 88 3.71 14.87 -7.39
N SER A 89 3.08 15.57 -6.45
CA SER A 89 3.38 15.37 -5.02
C SER A 89 3.03 13.94 -4.58
N TYR A 90 1.89 13.41 -5.01
CA TYR A 90 1.50 12.03 -4.69
C TYR A 90 2.42 10.98 -5.36
N LEU A 91 2.89 11.23 -6.57
CA LEU A 91 3.87 10.34 -7.23
C LEU A 91 5.24 10.36 -6.55
N ASN A 92 5.67 11.53 -6.06
CA ASN A 92 6.90 11.63 -5.28
C ASN A 92 6.78 10.85 -3.97
N GLU A 93 5.65 10.97 -3.28
CA GLU A 93 5.38 10.20 -2.06
C GLU A 93 5.34 8.69 -2.33
N ASP A 94 4.65 8.24 -3.39
CA ASP A 94 4.66 6.83 -3.81
C ASP A 94 6.09 6.33 -4.07
N THR A 95 6.91 7.15 -4.73
CA THR A 95 8.31 6.81 -5.01
C THR A 95 9.11 6.61 -3.72
N ILE A 96 8.92 7.47 -2.72
CA ILE A 96 9.59 7.33 -1.42
C ILE A 96 9.17 6.04 -0.73
N VAL A 97 7.86 5.75 -0.68
CA VAL A 97 7.35 4.53 -0.06
C VAL A 97 7.82 3.29 -0.83
N PHE A 98 7.90 3.35 -2.17
CA PHE A 98 8.44 2.27 -3.00
C PHE A 98 9.87 1.92 -2.63
N LEU A 99 10.74 2.93 -2.53
CA LEU A 99 12.14 2.74 -2.18
C LEU A 99 12.27 2.10 -0.80
N PHE A 100 11.46 2.54 0.17
CA PHE A 100 11.44 1.95 1.51
C PHE A 100 11.02 0.47 1.50
N VAL A 101 9.96 0.13 0.76
CA VAL A 101 9.50 -1.27 0.63
C VAL A 101 10.58 -2.11 -0.07
N HIS A 102 11.17 -1.61 -1.15
CA HIS A 102 12.20 -2.30 -1.89
C HIS A 102 13.43 -2.58 -1.03
N GLU A 103 13.93 -1.59 -0.30
CA GLU A 103 15.06 -1.75 0.62
C GLU A 103 14.78 -2.80 1.70
N LYS A 104 13.57 -2.78 2.29
CA LYS A 104 13.15 -3.77 3.28
C LYS A 104 13.10 -5.19 2.70
N LEU A 105 12.63 -5.34 1.45
CA LEU A 105 12.57 -6.63 0.76
C LEU A 105 13.97 -7.16 0.43
N GLU A 106 14.87 -6.31 -0.05
CA GLU A 106 16.26 -6.70 -0.33
C GLU A 106 16.99 -7.09 0.95
N LEU A 107 16.81 -6.35 2.05
CA LEU A 107 17.36 -6.72 3.36
C LEU A 107 16.85 -8.09 3.83
N ALA A 108 15.55 -8.36 3.65
CA ALA A 108 14.95 -9.64 3.99
C ALA A 108 15.53 -10.79 3.14
N ARG A 109 15.73 -10.57 1.84
CA ARG A 109 16.37 -11.54 0.93
C ARG A 109 17.80 -11.86 1.34
N HIS A 110 18.60 -10.84 1.59
CA HIS A 110 19.97 -11.03 2.08
C HIS A 110 19.98 -11.78 3.41
N SER A 111 19.15 -11.38 4.37
CA SER A 111 19.06 -12.06 5.67
C SER A 111 18.64 -13.53 5.54
N GLY A 112 17.67 -13.82 4.66
CA GLY A 112 17.25 -15.19 4.34
C GLY A 112 18.35 -16.02 3.71
N ASN A 113 19.12 -15.44 2.78
CA ASN A 113 20.28 -16.08 2.16
C ASN A 113 21.38 -16.38 3.18
N HIS A 114 21.63 -15.47 4.12
CA HIS A 114 22.60 -15.68 5.20
C HIS A 114 22.13 -16.77 6.18
N ALA A 115 20.85 -16.76 6.55
CA ALA A 115 20.27 -17.81 7.38
C ALA A 115 20.28 -19.19 6.70
N LYS A 116 20.13 -19.22 5.36
CA LYS A 116 20.31 -20.43 4.56
C LYS A 116 21.78 -20.88 4.54
N ALA A 117 22.72 -19.99 4.19
CA ALA A 117 24.15 -20.30 4.14
C ALA A 117 24.72 -20.80 5.49
N ALA A 118 24.24 -20.26 6.61
CA ALA A 118 24.64 -20.72 7.95
C ALA A 118 24.10 -22.11 8.28
N ARG A 119 22.86 -22.42 7.88
CA ARG A 119 22.30 -23.77 7.98
C ARG A 119 23.10 -24.77 7.13
N ASP A 120 23.38 -24.41 5.89
CA ASP A 120 24.11 -25.26 4.94
C ASP A 120 25.57 -25.50 5.38
N SER A 121 26.16 -24.56 6.13
CA SER A 121 27.53 -24.67 6.67
C SER A 121 27.61 -25.31 8.06
N GLY A 122 26.50 -25.78 8.63
CA GLY A 122 26.46 -26.37 9.98
C GLY A 122 26.76 -25.39 11.12
N VAL A 123 26.69 -24.09 10.86
CA VAL A 123 26.99 -23.03 11.84
C VAL A 123 25.76 -22.81 12.73
N SER A 124 25.95 -22.87 14.05
CA SER A 124 24.83 -22.73 14.99
C SER A 124 24.16 -21.35 14.91
N HIS A 125 22.85 -21.32 15.18
CA HIS A 125 22.04 -20.09 15.16
C HIS A 125 22.63 -18.97 16.04
N THR A 126 23.31 -19.32 17.13
CA THR A 126 24.00 -18.40 18.05
C THR A 126 25.22 -17.73 17.42
N MET A 127 25.97 -18.42 16.56
CA MET A 127 27.08 -17.84 15.81
C MET A 127 26.58 -16.90 14.70
N LEU A 128 25.50 -17.28 14.02
CA LEU A 128 24.85 -16.45 13.01
C LEU A 128 24.38 -15.10 13.61
N TYR A 129 23.72 -15.14 14.76
CA TYR A 129 23.23 -13.93 15.44
C TYR A 129 24.35 -12.98 15.87
N ARG A 130 25.49 -13.52 16.35
CA ARG A 130 26.69 -12.71 16.70
C ARG A 130 27.37 -12.09 15.49
N TRP A 131 27.28 -12.73 14.33
CA TRP A 131 27.85 -12.22 13.09
C TRP A 131 26.96 -11.12 12.48
N LEU A 132 25.65 -11.37 12.38
CA LEU A 132 24.65 -10.37 11.93
C LEU A 132 24.72 -9.10 12.78
N LYS A 133 24.74 -9.21 14.11
CA LYS A 133 24.88 -8.07 15.02
C LYS A 133 26.19 -7.29 14.85
N ARG A 134 27.23 -7.90 14.28
CA ARG A 134 28.50 -7.21 13.97
C ARG A 134 28.46 -6.46 12.65
N VAL A 135 27.69 -6.97 11.68
CA VAL A 135 27.56 -6.38 10.34
C VAL A 135 26.54 -5.25 10.31
N THR A 136 25.46 -5.34 11.08
CA THR A 136 24.37 -4.34 11.12
C THR A 136 24.60 -3.20 12.13
N SER A 137 25.75 -3.17 12.81
CA SER A 137 26.10 -2.11 13.79
C SER A 137 27.16 -1.14 13.26
N ARG A 138 27.31 -1.05 11.95
CA ARG A 138 28.08 -0.03 11.23
C ARG A 138 27.12 0.85 10.46
#